data_AF-D5XE82-F1
#
_entry.id   AF-D5XE82-F1
#
_cell.length_a   1.000
_cell.length_b   1.000
_cell.length_c   1.000
_cell.angle_alpha   90.00
_cell.angle_beta   90.00
_cell.angle_gamma   90.00
#
_symmetry.space_group_name_H-M   'P 1'
#
loop_
_entity.id
_entity.type
_entity.pdbx_description
1 polymer ?
#
loop_
_entity_poly.entity_id
_entity_poly.type
_entity_poly.pdbx_seq_one_letter_code
_entity_poly.pdbx_strand_id
1 'polypeptide(L)'
;MLLDTATGILEKLVKEIRETDPAKRDHLVKSATMLLEISTEALKDNPEFRRAFAMVHSEFLKYPECADILEQGIKAYREHLG
;
A
#
# COMPACT_ATOMS: atom_id res chain seq x y z
N MET A 1 18.01 10.23 -6.68
CA MET A 1 18.21 10.93 -5.40
C MET A 1 17.01 10.83 -4.46
N LEU A 2 15.82 11.34 -4.81
CA LEU A 2 14.62 11.22 -3.94
C LEU A 2 14.08 9.79 -3.87
N LEU A 3 14.04 9.09 -5.02
CA LEU A 3 13.61 7.70 -5.10
C LEU A 3 14.57 6.76 -4.35
N ASP A 4 15.89 6.91 -4.56
CA ASP A 4 16.90 6.09 -3.86
C ASP A 4 16.86 6.31 -2.34
N THR A 5 16.57 7.54 -1.90
CA THR A 5 16.37 7.86 -0.48
C THR A 5 15.09 7.21 0.06
N ALA A 6 13.99 7.25 -0.70
CA ALA A 6 12.72 6.63 -0.30
C ALA A 6 12.83 5.10 -0.24
N THR A 7 13.46 4.48 -1.24
CA THR A 7 13.74 3.04 -1.27
C THR A 7 14.66 2.64 -0.11
N GLY A 8 15.72 3.41 0.17
CA GLY A 8 16.60 3.15 1.31
C GLY A 8 15.90 3.27 2.67
N ILE A 9 14.94 4.19 2.83
CA ILE A 9 14.11 4.30 4.04
C ILE A 9 13.18 3.09 4.16
N LEU A 10 12.57 2.65 3.06
CA LEU A 10 11.69 1.47 3.02
C LEU A 10 12.45 0.18 3.31
N GLU A 11 13.62 -0.03 2.70
CA GLU A 11 14.48 -1.17 2.98
C GLU A 11 14.94 -1.21 4.44
N LYS A 12 15.29 -0.03 4.98
CA LYS A 12 15.66 0.09 6.39
C LYS A 12 14.50 -0.19 7.33
N LEU A 13 13.29 0.28 7.02
CA LEU A 13 12.06 -0.05 7.76
C LEU A 13 11.74 -1.54 7.71
N VAL A 14 11.84 -2.18 6.53
CA VAL A 14 11.60 -3.62 6.37
C VAL A 14 12.64 -4.43 7.14
N LYS A 15 13.91 -4.02 7.10
CA LYS A 15 14.99 -4.64 7.86
C LYS A 15 14.79 -4.48 9.36
N GLU A 16 14.45 -3.27 9.82
CA GLU A 16 14.13 -3.01 11.22
C GLU A 16 12.93 -3.84 11.68
N ILE A 17 11.85 -3.97 10.90
CA ILE A 17 10.72 -4.87 11.22
C ILE A 17 11.18 -6.33 11.33
N ARG A 18 12.13 -6.78 10.51
CA ARG A 18 12.63 -8.17 10.51
C ARG A 18 13.67 -8.48 11.56
N GLU A 19 14.38 -7.47 12.07
CA GLU A 19 15.50 -7.65 12.99
C GLU A 19 15.18 -7.18 14.41
N THR A 20 14.16 -6.34 14.59
CA THR A 20 13.78 -5.87 15.93
C THR A 20 13.16 -7.01 16.74
N ASP A 21 13.38 -7.00 18.05
CA ASP A 21 12.71 -7.84 19.04
C ASP A 21 11.18 -7.91 18.77
N PRO A 22 10.55 -9.10 18.76
CA PRO A 22 9.11 -9.25 18.49
C PRO A 22 8.21 -8.26 19.26
N ALA A 23 8.53 -7.96 20.52
CA ALA A 23 7.77 -7.00 21.33
C ALA A 23 7.80 -5.55 20.79
N LYS A 24 8.85 -5.18 20.04
CA LYS A 24 8.96 -3.87 19.37
C LYS A 24 8.44 -3.92 17.93
N ARG A 25 8.41 -5.10 17.29
CA ARG A 25 7.68 -5.29 16.01
C ARG A 25 6.21 -5.02 16.19
N ASP A 26 5.62 -5.46 17.30
CA ASP A 26 4.21 -5.21 17.61
C ASP A 26 3.87 -3.72 17.56
N HIS A 27 4.76 -2.86 18.06
CA HIS A 27 4.56 -1.41 17.97
C HIS A 27 4.59 -0.91 16.51
N LEU A 28 5.58 -1.34 15.73
CA LEU A 28 5.71 -0.98 14.31
C LEU A 28 4.52 -1.47 13.47
N VAL A 29 4.11 -2.72 13.66
CA VAL A 29 2.94 -3.32 13.02
C VAL A 29 1.69 -2.55 13.41
N LYS A 30 1.49 -2.27 14.70
CA LYS A 30 0.34 -1.50 15.19
C LYS A 30 0.30 -0.09 14.61
N SER A 31 1.44 0.60 14.51
CA SER A 31 1.53 1.91 13.86
C SER A 31 1.21 1.84 12.37
N ALA A 32 1.69 0.82 11.65
CA ALA A 32 1.36 0.61 10.24
C ALA A 32 -0.13 0.31 10.04
N THR A 33 -0.72 -0.53 10.90
CA THR A 33 -2.17 -0.83 10.88
C THR A 33 -3.00 0.43 11.14
N MET A 34 -2.65 1.26 12.13
CA MET A 34 -3.34 2.53 12.39
C MET A 34 -3.27 3.48 11.18
N LEU A 35 -2.12 3.54 10.50
CA LEU A 35 -1.98 4.37 9.30
C LEU A 35 -2.89 3.87 8.17
N LEU A 36 -3.04 2.56 8.00
CA LEU A 36 -3.96 1.96 7.04
C LEU A 36 -5.43 2.21 7.40
N GLU A 37 -5.79 2.16 8.67
CA GLU A 37 -7.14 2.50 9.15
C GLU A 37 -7.48 3.97 8.85
N ILE A 38 -6.56 4.89 9.18
CA ILE A 38 -6.71 6.32 8.86
C ILE A 38 -6.86 6.53 7.36
N SER A 39 -6.02 5.86 6.55
CA SER A 39 -6.09 5.94 5.10
C SER A 39 -7.42 5.40 4.57
N THR A 40 -7.95 4.34 5.16
CA THR A 40 -9.24 3.73 4.80
C THR A 40 -10.40 4.65 5.11
N GLU A 41 -10.42 5.28 6.29
CA GLU A 41 -11.44 6.28 6.62
C GLU A 41 -11.33 7.52 5.70
N ALA A 42 -10.11 7.99 5.42
CA ALA A 42 -9.89 9.10 4.49
C ALA A 42 -10.40 8.80 3.08
N LEU A 43 -10.36 7.54 2.63
CA LEU A 43 -10.92 7.12 1.35
C LEU A 43 -12.45 7.26 1.28
N LYS A 44 -13.19 7.28 2.40
CA LYS A 44 -14.65 7.43 2.39
C LYS A 44 -15.09 8.86 2.10
N ASP A 45 -14.41 9.82 2.71
CA ASP A 45 -14.90 11.21 2.76
C ASP A 45 -14.07 12.20 1.93
N ASN A 46 -12.89 11.81 1.44
CA ASN A 46 -12.01 12.71 0.71
C ASN A 46 -11.78 12.27 -0.77
N PRO A 47 -12.50 12.89 -1.73
CA PRO A 47 -12.33 12.61 -3.15
C PRO A 47 -10.94 12.92 -3.72
N GLU A 48 -10.22 13.89 -3.13
CA GLU A 48 -8.86 14.24 -3.53
C GLU A 48 -7.87 13.14 -3.09
N PHE A 49 -8.03 12.66 -1.85
CA PHE A 49 -7.25 11.54 -1.34
C PHE A 49 -7.48 10.26 -2.17
N ARG A 50 -8.74 9.96 -2.54
CA ARG A 50 -9.06 8.85 -3.46
C ARG A 50 -8.32 8.97 -4.79
N ARG A 51 -8.27 10.17 -5.38
CA ARG A 51 -7.57 10.39 -6.66
C ARG A 51 -6.06 10.21 -6.51
N ALA A 52 -5.46 10.78 -5.47
CA ALA A 52 -4.03 10.62 -5.20
C ALA A 52 -3.67 9.15 -4.96
N PHE A 53 -4.46 8.45 -4.14
CA PHE A 53 -4.30 7.02 -3.87
C PHE A 53 -4.42 6.20 -5.17
N ALA A 54 -5.43 6.45 -5.99
CA ALA A 54 -5.63 5.78 -7.27
C ALA A 54 -4.49 6.06 -8.26
N MET A 55 -3.94 7.28 -8.31
CA MET A 55 -2.80 7.62 -9.17
C MET A 55 -1.57 6.78 -8.82
N VAL A 56 -1.21 6.68 -7.54
CA VAL A 56 -0.06 5.87 -7.09
C VAL A 56 -0.24 4.41 -7.50
N HIS A 57 -1.44 3.86 -7.28
CA HIS A 57 -1.73 2.47 -7.65
C HIS A 57 -1.80 2.29 -9.17
N SER A 58 -2.30 3.26 -9.93
CA SER A 58 -2.33 3.18 -11.40
C SER A 58 -0.95 3.11 -12.03
N GLU A 59 0.06 3.72 -11.38
CA GLU A 59 1.44 3.60 -11.82
C GLU A 59 1.97 2.19 -11.60
N PHE A 60 1.67 1.60 -10.43
CA PHE A 60 2.00 0.21 -10.12
C PHE A 60 1.41 -0.75 -11.17
N LEU A 61 0.18 -0.55 -11.60
CA LEU A 61 -0.50 -1.40 -12.61
C LEU A 61 0.17 -1.41 -14.00
N LYS A 62 1.10 -0.50 -14.30
CA LYS A 62 1.82 -0.49 -15.59
C LYS A 62 2.94 -1.53 -15.68
N TYR A 63 3.30 -2.14 -14.55
CA TYR A 63 4.41 -3.08 -14.46
C TYR A 63 3.93 -4.53 -14.58
N PRO A 64 4.72 -5.42 -15.22
CA PRO A 64 4.31 -6.81 -15.49
C PRO A 64 4.04 -7.63 -14.22
N GLU A 65 4.65 -7.27 -13.09
CA GLU A 65 4.46 -7.88 -11.77
C GLU A 65 3.01 -7.74 -11.26
N CYS A 66 2.23 -6.83 -11.86
CA CYS A 66 0.83 -6.61 -11.49
C CYS A 66 -0.16 -7.42 -12.32
N ALA A 67 0.28 -8.24 -13.27
CA ALA A 67 -0.59 -8.97 -14.19
C ALA A 67 -1.65 -9.80 -13.43
N ASP A 68 -1.23 -10.55 -12.40
CA ASP A 68 -2.13 -11.39 -11.61
C ASP A 68 -3.15 -10.57 -10.81
N ILE A 69 -2.73 -9.40 -10.30
CA ILE A 69 -3.60 -8.50 -9.53
C ILE A 69 -4.62 -7.84 -10.45
N LEU A 70 -4.21 -7.45 -11.66
CA LEU A 70 -5.10 -6.92 -12.68
C LEU A 70 -6.14 -7.94 -13.11
N GLU A 71 -5.73 -9.19 -13.34
CA GLU A 71 -6.64 -10.26 -13.74
C GLU A 71 -7.70 -10.53 -12.65
N GLN A 72 -7.27 -10.61 -11.39
CA GLN A 72 -8.18 -10.77 -10.25
C GLN A 72 -9.13 -9.58 -10.10
N GLY A 73 -8.63 -8.35 -10.26
CA GLY A 73 -9.45 -7.14 -10.21
C GLY A 73 -10.50 -7.10 -11.32
N ILE A 74 -10.12 -7.45 -12.56
CA ILE A 74 -11.04 -7.54 -13.70
C ILE A 74 -12.12 -8.60 -13.45
N LYS A 75 -11.73 -9.76 -12.90
CA LYS A 75 -12.66 -10.84 -12.57
C LYS A 75 -13.70 -10.38 -11.53
N ALA A 76 -13.26 -9.82 -10.41
CA ALA A 76 -14.14 -9.33 -9.35
C ALA A 76 -15.11 -8.24 -9.86
N TYR A 77 -14.64 -7.34 -10.72
CA TYR A 77 -15.47 -6.30 -11.33
C TYR A 77 -16.60 -6.89 -12.20
N ARG A 78 -16.27 -7.89 -13.02
CA ARG A 78 -17.25 -8.58 -13.87
C ARG A 78 -18.29 -9.34 -13.06
N GLU A 79 -17.92 -9.88 -11.90
CA GLU A 79 -18.83 -10.61 -11.02
C GLU A 79 -19.78 -9.71 -10.20
N HIS A 80 -19.44 -8.43 -10.00
CA HIS A 80 -20.25 -7.49 -9.22
C HIS A 80 -21.16 -6.57 -10.04
N LEU A 81 -20.93 -6.44 -11.35
CA LEU A 81 -21.69 -5.52 -12.23
C LEU A 81 -22.21 -6.17 -13.53
N GLY A 82 -21.92 -7.45 -13.74
CA GLY A 82 -22.37 -8.25 -14.88
C GLY A 82 -23.59 -9.10 -14.57
#